data_AF-A0A221SSZ5-F1
#
_entry.id   AF-A0A221SSZ5-F1
#
_cell.length_a   1.000
_cell.length_b   1.000
_cell.length_c   1.000
_cell.angle_alpha   90.00
_cell.angle_beta   90.00
_cell.angle_gamma   90.00
#
_symmetry.space_group_name_H-M   'P 1'
#
loop_
_entity.id
_entity.type
_entity.pdbx_description
1 polymer ?
#
loop_
_entity_poly.entity_id
_entity_poly.type
_entity_poly.pdbx_seq_one_letter_code
_entity_poly.pdbx_strand_id
1 'polypeptide(L)'
;MRRPPILLPALAALLTTLPPAARAQDTFTPGPVKTTTSRCGAYTVQLRENGFGDPQDSVSLLLNGRAVLTLKDEMVGRDHCGDLTGDGVPEVILTQFSGGAHCCTTVSVYSLTTPPRRILHTDTQHSGGVSVLQLDGRGPKELVTGDWRFAYAYDLSFAGSPALPLVYSYRGGQYVDTTREYPQYLLNQVTPPEYPELASGTHLFNYAVQVIAGRTAQAEAYVRSLTGPDRAWLDNYLPDIRQNLSSAGLDDWPQQTGVPLDGVRGAVGGAFTTPGKLDLLAAVREPGGAASLRMYRQQAGKVTASGPLLSFPSAAALDWPLGFTVPRADGRADFVLNDTRSGSVRYPTYRVTAASLQERTNDPLAAAVKPLAELSSVARHRASLYRASVKTGEQRQVIGGRIQAAVTRAAPWLGTLSTPEVIKLSTLGNFTVNALEVTRENTGNALIAGTVDVGHVEPDQDSEYVLAERYTLAVFVEKRGGTWTVTRWQLTPRTGPGPLYRGE
;
A
#
# COMPACT_ATOMS: atom_id res chain seq x y z
N MET A 1 -79.65 -30.48 -20.38
CA MET A 1 -81.00 -29.92 -20.17
C MET A 1 -80.94 -28.42 -20.42
N ARG A 2 -81.95 -27.90 -21.13
CA ARG A 2 -82.12 -26.52 -21.56
C ARG A 2 -82.49 -25.59 -20.39
N ARG A 3 -82.03 -24.32 -20.45
CA ARG A 3 -82.74 -23.03 -20.21
C ARG A 3 -81.90 -21.98 -19.44
N PRO A 4 -82.16 -20.68 -19.67
CA PRO A 4 -81.12 -19.77 -20.18
C PRO A 4 -81.03 -18.46 -19.33
N PRO A 5 -80.77 -17.24 -19.87
CA PRO A 5 -79.99 -16.20 -19.20
C PRO A 5 -80.84 -15.17 -18.42
N ILE A 6 -80.22 -14.37 -17.55
CA ILE A 6 -80.85 -13.18 -16.98
C ILE A 6 -79.85 -12.01 -17.01
N LEU A 7 -80.22 -10.99 -17.79
CA LEU A 7 -79.74 -9.61 -17.73
C LEU A 7 -80.18 -8.95 -16.42
N LEU A 8 -79.34 -8.07 -15.86
CA LEU A 8 -79.70 -6.98 -14.96
C LEU A 8 -78.59 -5.91 -15.00
N PRO A 9 -78.86 -4.64 -14.64
CA PRO A 9 -78.70 -3.51 -15.53
C PRO A 9 -77.56 -2.56 -15.13
N ALA A 10 -77.26 -1.65 -16.05
CA ALA A 10 -76.38 -0.52 -15.84
C ALA A 10 -76.80 0.35 -14.65
N LEU A 11 -75.88 0.55 -13.70
CA LEU A 11 -75.92 1.64 -12.75
C LEU A 11 -74.83 2.65 -13.12
N ALA A 12 -75.26 3.83 -13.56
CA ALA A 12 -74.40 5.00 -13.71
C ALA A 12 -73.96 5.47 -12.31
N ALA A 13 -72.66 5.35 -12.00
CA ALA A 13 -72.06 5.95 -10.83
C ALA A 13 -71.35 7.25 -11.23
N LEU A 14 -71.81 8.36 -10.64
CA LEU A 14 -71.19 9.68 -10.67
C LEU A 14 -69.68 9.57 -10.35
N LEU A 15 -68.82 9.96 -11.30
CA LEU A 15 -67.43 10.28 -11.00
C LEU A 15 -67.38 11.56 -10.17
N THR A 16 -67.11 11.42 -8.87
CA THR A 16 -66.58 12.51 -8.04
C THR A 16 -65.07 12.40 -8.05
N THR A 17 -64.41 13.31 -8.76
CA THR A 17 -62.95 13.43 -8.77
C THR A 17 -62.48 13.98 -7.42
N LEU A 18 -62.12 13.10 -6.50
CA LEU A 18 -61.29 13.48 -5.35
C LEU A 18 -59.87 13.78 -5.86
N PRO A 19 -59.22 14.87 -5.43
CA PRO A 19 -57.82 15.09 -5.72
C PRO A 19 -57.00 13.94 -5.12
N PRO A 20 -55.91 13.49 -5.75
CA PRO A 20 -55.05 12.49 -5.14
C PRO A 20 -54.52 13.07 -3.83
N ALA A 21 -54.85 12.41 -2.72
CA ALA A 21 -54.20 12.66 -1.46
C ALA A 21 -52.70 12.45 -1.69
N ALA A 22 -51.93 13.54 -1.64
CA ALA A 22 -50.49 13.46 -1.56
C ALA A 22 -50.18 12.65 -0.30
N ARG A 23 -49.84 11.38 -0.48
CA ARG A 23 -49.19 10.60 0.57
C ARG A 23 -47.81 11.25 0.75
N ALA A 24 -47.71 12.15 1.73
CA ALA A 24 -46.44 12.39 2.38
C ALA A 24 -45.97 11.03 2.88
N GLN A 25 -44.96 10.45 2.22
CA GLN A 25 -44.15 9.43 2.87
C GLN A 25 -43.43 10.17 3.99
N ASP A 26 -44.01 10.16 5.18
CA ASP A 26 -43.25 10.43 6.39
C ASP A 26 -42.18 9.36 6.45
N THR A 27 -41.00 9.68 5.91
CA THR A 27 -39.79 8.89 6.14
C THR A 27 -39.51 9.03 7.62
N PHE A 28 -39.99 8.06 8.41
CA PHE A 28 -39.56 7.87 9.78
C PHE A 28 -38.07 7.59 9.73
N THR A 29 -37.25 8.64 9.89
CA THR A 29 -35.83 8.49 10.18
C THR A 29 -35.75 8.25 11.68
N PRO A 30 -35.43 7.01 12.12
CA PRO A 30 -35.31 6.74 13.54
C PRO A 30 -34.27 7.70 14.15
N GLY A 31 -34.55 8.19 15.37
CA GLY A 31 -33.54 8.92 16.13
C GLY A 31 -32.32 8.04 16.44
N PRO A 32 -31.18 8.62 16.84
CA PRO A 32 -29.99 7.84 17.17
C PRO A 32 -30.29 6.83 18.27
N VAL A 33 -29.75 5.62 18.12
CA VAL A 33 -29.81 4.54 19.11
C VAL A 33 -29.24 5.02 20.45
N LYS A 34 -28.18 5.84 20.40
CA LYS A 34 -27.57 6.42 21.59
C LYS A 34 -26.95 7.77 21.27
N THR A 35 -27.07 8.71 22.21
CA THR A 35 -26.35 9.98 22.15
C THR A 35 -25.60 10.18 23.46
N THR A 36 -24.29 10.39 23.37
CA THR A 36 -23.44 10.70 24.53
C THR A 36 -22.83 12.08 24.36
N THR A 37 -22.67 12.79 25.47
CA THR A 37 -21.99 14.09 25.49
C THR A 37 -20.94 14.10 26.58
N SER A 38 -19.79 14.68 26.29
CA SER A 38 -18.69 14.86 27.24
C SER A 38 -18.02 16.21 27.01
N ARG A 39 -17.28 16.71 28.00
CA ARG A 39 -16.51 17.95 27.88
C ARG A 39 -15.07 17.65 27.49
N CYS A 40 -14.49 18.52 26.68
CA CYS A 40 -13.06 18.59 26.40
C CYS A 40 -12.65 20.05 26.24
N GLY A 41 -12.04 20.63 27.28
CA GLY A 41 -11.81 22.07 27.36
C GLY A 41 -13.10 22.88 27.23
N ALA A 42 -13.10 23.86 26.33
CA ALA A 42 -14.26 24.70 26.03
C ALA A 42 -15.36 23.96 25.23
N TYR A 43 -15.04 22.82 24.63
CA TYR A 43 -15.92 22.10 23.72
C TYR A 43 -16.75 21.04 24.42
N THR A 44 -17.96 20.83 23.91
CA THR A 44 -18.74 19.63 24.16
C THR A 44 -18.53 18.68 22.98
N VAL A 45 -18.04 17.47 23.25
CA VAL A 45 -17.94 16.39 22.27
C VAL A 45 -19.25 15.59 22.35
N GLN A 46 -20.02 15.58 21.27
CA GLN A 46 -21.27 14.83 21.16
C GLN A 46 -21.09 13.68 20.18
N LEU A 47 -21.31 12.45 20.65
CA LEU A 47 -21.37 11.27 19.80
C LEU A 47 -22.85 10.89 19.62
N ARG A 48 -23.26 10.66 18.38
CA ARG A 48 -24.55 10.08 18.01
C ARG A 48 -24.28 8.76 17.33
N GLU A 49 -24.71 7.69 17.98
CA GLU A 49 -24.60 6.32 17.52
C GLU A 49 -25.98 5.92 16.97
N ASN A 50 -26.07 5.67 15.68
CA ASN A 50 -27.25 5.23 14.95
C ASN A 50 -27.23 3.71 14.71
N GLY A 51 -26.10 3.05 14.99
CA GLY A 51 -25.87 1.65 14.65
C GLY A 51 -25.30 1.51 13.23
N PHE A 52 -24.97 0.28 12.84
CA PHE A 52 -24.35 0.03 11.54
C PHE A 52 -25.32 0.35 10.39
N GLY A 53 -24.87 1.11 9.38
CA GLY A 53 -25.67 1.53 8.23
C GLY A 53 -26.18 2.97 8.29
N ASP A 54 -27.22 3.25 7.50
CA ASP A 54 -27.73 4.61 7.31
C ASP A 54 -28.85 5.00 8.30
N PRO A 55 -28.77 6.19 8.95
CA PRO A 55 -27.71 7.18 8.83
C PRO A 55 -26.45 6.82 9.63
N GLN A 56 -25.27 7.08 9.07
CA GLN A 56 -23.98 6.90 9.74
C GLN A 56 -23.89 7.53 11.14
N ASP A 57 -23.09 6.92 12.02
CA ASP A 57 -22.69 7.49 13.30
C ASP A 57 -22.00 8.86 13.11
N SER A 58 -22.06 9.73 14.12
CA SER A 58 -21.41 11.04 14.04
C SER A 58 -20.81 11.51 15.36
N VAL A 59 -19.64 12.13 15.28
CA VAL A 59 -19.00 12.84 16.40
C VAL A 59 -18.88 14.31 16.06
N SER A 60 -19.38 15.17 16.94
CA SER A 60 -19.38 16.62 16.76
C SER A 60 -18.65 17.32 17.89
N LEU A 61 -17.86 18.34 17.56
CA LEU A 61 -17.30 19.30 18.51
C LEU A 61 -18.19 20.54 18.54
N LEU A 62 -18.81 20.80 19.68
CA LEU A 62 -19.73 21.92 19.88
C LEU A 62 -19.08 23.00 20.73
N LEU A 63 -19.08 24.24 20.25
CA LEU A 63 -18.73 25.43 21.00
C LEU A 63 -20.00 26.26 21.23
N ASN A 64 -20.33 26.53 22.50
CA ASN A 64 -21.56 27.26 22.88
C ASN A 64 -22.83 26.67 22.23
N GLY A 65 -22.90 25.34 22.15
CA GLY A 65 -24.04 24.61 21.55
C GLY A 65 -24.04 24.53 20.03
N ARG A 66 -23.12 25.20 19.32
CA ARG A 66 -22.99 25.15 17.86
C ARG A 66 -21.88 24.17 17.45
N ALA A 67 -22.20 23.22 16.59
CA ALA A 67 -21.20 22.34 15.99
C ALA A 67 -20.22 23.17 15.12
N VAL A 68 -18.93 23.06 15.42
CA VAL A 68 -17.84 23.66 14.63
C VAL A 68 -17.09 22.61 13.79
N LEU A 69 -17.23 21.33 14.15
CA LEU A 69 -16.73 20.18 13.43
C LEU A 69 -17.72 19.04 13.62
N THR A 70 -17.97 18.27 12.55
CA THR A 70 -18.69 17.00 12.60
C THR A 70 -17.98 16.00 11.71
N LEU A 71 -17.65 14.83 12.24
CA LEU A 71 -17.19 13.67 11.50
C LEU A 71 -18.31 12.62 11.47
N LYS A 72 -18.36 11.83 10.40
CA LYS A 72 -19.33 10.75 10.21
C LYS A 72 -18.63 9.53 9.64
N ASP A 73 -19.05 8.36 10.11
CA ASP A 73 -18.65 7.07 9.54
C ASP A 73 -19.57 5.95 10.04
N GLU A 74 -19.35 4.70 9.60
CA GLU A 74 -20.11 3.54 10.11
C GLU A 74 -20.02 3.43 11.63
N MET A 75 -18.85 3.72 12.19
CA MET A 75 -18.66 3.91 13.63
C MET A 75 -17.71 5.07 13.90
N VAL A 76 -17.97 5.82 14.96
CA VAL A 76 -17.09 6.92 15.42
C VAL A 76 -16.80 6.83 16.91
N GLY A 77 -15.62 7.29 17.31
CA GLY A 77 -15.14 7.23 18.67
C GLY A 77 -14.50 8.53 19.14
N ARG A 78 -14.41 8.67 20.47
CA ARG A 78 -13.57 9.66 21.16
C ARG A 78 -12.65 8.89 22.09
N ASP A 79 -11.41 8.71 21.67
CA ASP A 79 -10.45 7.83 22.36
C ASP A 79 -9.69 8.57 23.46
N HIS A 80 -9.47 9.87 23.29
CA HIS A 80 -8.73 10.68 24.26
C HIS A 80 -9.20 12.14 24.29
N CYS A 81 -8.98 12.77 25.44
CA CYS A 81 -9.07 14.22 25.63
C CYS A 81 -8.08 14.65 26.70
N GLY A 82 -7.20 15.60 26.37
CA GLY A 82 -6.20 16.13 27.29
C GLY A 82 -5.16 16.94 26.55
N ASP A 83 -4.33 17.68 27.28
CA ASP A 83 -3.18 18.38 26.70
C ASP A 83 -2.12 17.34 26.28
N LEU A 84 -1.99 17.15 24.97
CA LEU A 84 -1.04 16.24 24.36
C LEU A 84 0.23 16.97 23.93
N THR A 85 0.13 18.26 23.63
CA THR A 85 1.22 19.06 23.08
C THR A 85 2.04 19.81 24.14
N GLY A 86 1.53 19.88 25.37
CA GLY A 86 2.12 20.59 26.50
C GLY A 86 1.97 22.11 26.42
N ASP A 87 1.09 22.63 25.56
CA ASP A 87 0.87 24.07 25.36
C ASP A 87 -0.31 24.62 26.18
N GLY A 88 -0.97 23.78 26.98
CA GLY A 88 -2.12 24.13 27.80
C GLY A 88 -3.46 24.13 27.04
N VAL A 89 -3.46 23.89 25.73
CA VAL A 89 -4.66 23.67 24.93
C VAL A 89 -4.95 22.16 24.90
N PRO A 90 -6.17 21.71 25.24
CA PRO A 90 -6.48 20.29 25.15
C PRO A 90 -6.62 19.84 23.70
N GLU A 91 -6.14 18.63 23.42
CA GLU A 91 -6.41 17.89 22.19
C GLU A 91 -7.51 16.86 22.40
N VAL A 92 -8.23 16.54 21.32
CA VAL A 92 -9.14 15.40 21.26
C VAL A 92 -8.69 14.43 20.17
N ILE A 93 -8.68 13.15 20.49
CA ILE A 93 -8.45 12.07 19.53
C ILE A 93 -9.81 11.49 19.14
N LEU A 94 -10.11 11.54 17.85
CA LEU A 94 -11.34 11.04 17.25
C LEU A 94 -11.02 9.92 16.29
N THR A 95 -11.81 8.86 16.35
CA THR A 95 -11.62 7.65 15.54
C THR A 95 -12.83 7.45 14.66
N GLN A 96 -12.60 7.01 13.43
CA GLN A 96 -13.61 6.70 12.44
C GLN A 96 -13.34 5.29 11.93
N PHE A 97 -14.37 4.49 11.76
CA PHE A 97 -14.27 3.14 11.20
C PHE A 97 -15.33 2.97 10.13
N SER A 98 -14.90 2.56 8.94
CA SER A 98 -15.76 2.50 7.76
C SER A 98 -16.42 1.14 7.52
N GLY A 99 -16.45 0.25 8.52
CA GLY A 99 -17.22 -0.99 8.45
C GLY A 99 -16.51 -2.22 7.88
N GLY A 100 -15.20 -2.19 7.67
CA GLY A 100 -14.44 -3.36 7.19
C GLY A 100 -14.24 -4.42 8.27
N ALA A 101 -14.40 -5.72 7.95
CA ALA A 101 -14.40 -6.81 8.94
C ALA A 101 -13.22 -6.79 9.94
N HIS A 102 -12.05 -6.31 9.51
CA HIS A 102 -10.84 -6.21 10.34
C HIS A 102 -9.98 -4.96 10.06
N CYS A 103 -10.45 -3.95 9.30
CA CYS A 103 -9.62 -2.86 8.76
C CYS A 103 -10.28 -1.47 8.90
N CYS A 104 -9.62 -0.48 8.27
CA CYS A 104 -10.24 0.74 7.80
C CYS A 104 -10.63 1.71 8.93
N THR A 105 -9.77 1.75 9.94
CA THR A 105 -9.81 2.74 11.00
C THR A 105 -8.97 3.95 10.64
N THR A 106 -9.54 5.15 10.77
CA THR A 106 -8.83 6.41 10.62
C THR A 106 -8.86 7.17 11.94
N VAL A 107 -7.71 7.72 12.33
CA VAL A 107 -7.57 8.56 13.52
C VAL A 107 -7.30 10.00 13.11
N SER A 108 -8.03 10.92 13.72
CA SER A 108 -7.80 12.36 13.61
C SER A 108 -7.59 12.97 14.99
N VAL A 109 -6.55 13.80 15.12
CA VAL A 109 -6.28 14.54 16.35
C VAL A 109 -6.52 16.02 16.09
N TYR A 110 -7.32 16.65 16.95
CA TYR A 110 -7.61 18.08 16.88
C TYR A 110 -7.12 18.77 18.13
N SER A 111 -6.29 19.80 17.98
CA SER A 111 -6.03 20.76 19.03
C SER A 111 -7.23 21.69 19.16
N LEU A 112 -7.80 21.79 20.36
CA LEU A 112 -9.03 22.53 20.65
C LEU A 112 -8.78 24.02 20.86
N THR A 113 -7.94 24.60 20.00
CA THR A 113 -7.92 26.04 19.74
C THR A 113 -9.28 26.49 19.20
N THR A 114 -9.51 27.81 19.14
CA THR A 114 -10.75 28.36 18.56
C THR A 114 -10.40 29.14 17.29
N PRO A 115 -10.68 28.61 16.09
CA PRO A 115 -11.36 27.33 15.79
C PRO A 115 -10.45 26.09 15.98
N PRO A 116 -11.02 24.87 16.15
CA PRO A 116 -10.22 23.65 16.30
C PRO A 116 -9.33 23.42 15.09
N ARG A 117 -8.12 22.94 15.34
CA ARG A 117 -7.10 22.69 14.29
C ARG A 117 -6.76 21.21 14.26
N ARG A 118 -6.89 20.57 13.09
CA ARG A 118 -6.44 19.19 12.89
C ARG A 118 -4.91 19.15 12.89
N ILE A 119 -4.33 18.33 13.77
CA ILE A 119 -2.89 18.19 13.94
C ILE A 119 -2.38 16.79 13.62
N LEU A 120 -3.27 15.81 13.43
CA LEU A 120 -2.98 14.50 12.85
C LEU A 120 -4.19 14.04 12.04
N HIS A 121 -3.94 13.35 10.94
CA HIS A 121 -4.93 12.56 10.23
C HIS A 121 -4.20 11.38 9.59
N THR A 122 -4.47 10.16 10.07
CA THR A 122 -3.79 8.96 9.60
C THR A 122 -4.76 7.80 9.50
N ASP A 123 -4.56 6.97 8.49
CA ASP A 123 -5.13 5.62 8.43
C ASP A 123 -4.34 4.74 9.40
N THR A 124 -5.02 4.15 10.38
CA THR A 124 -4.43 3.17 11.32
C THR A 124 -4.72 1.74 10.88
N GLN A 125 -5.35 1.58 9.70
CA GLN A 125 -5.64 0.34 9.02
C GLN A 125 -6.39 -0.62 9.94
N HIS A 126 -5.71 -1.65 10.42
CA HIS A 126 -6.29 -2.70 11.25
C HIS A 126 -6.15 -2.43 12.76
N SER A 127 -5.54 -1.30 13.14
CA SER A 127 -5.45 -0.85 14.54
C SER A 127 -6.68 -0.03 14.90
N GLY A 128 -7.35 -0.38 16.01
CA GLY A 128 -8.57 0.30 16.47
C GLY A 128 -8.39 1.71 17.02
N GLY A 129 -7.20 2.31 16.94
CA GLY A 129 -6.92 3.66 17.44
C GLY A 129 -5.42 3.94 17.64
N VAL A 130 -5.12 4.88 18.53
CA VAL A 130 -3.75 5.25 18.95
C VAL A 130 -3.62 5.19 20.47
N SER A 131 -2.46 4.74 20.95
CA SER A 131 -2.06 4.83 22.35
C SER A 131 -1.30 6.13 22.60
N VAL A 132 -1.59 6.81 23.71
CA VAL A 132 -0.90 8.04 24.11
C VAL A 132 0.19 7.69 25.13
N LEU A 133 1.46 7.88 24.77
CA LEU A 133 2.61 7.51 25.60
C LEU A 133 3.57 8.69 25.76
N GLN A 134 4.39 8.65 26.82
CA GLN A 134 5.57 9.51 26.94
C GLN A 134 6.81 8.65 26.75
N LEU A 135 7.40 8.67 25.57
CA LEU A 135 8.52 7.81 25.19
C LEU A 135 9.88 8.49 25.42
N ASP A 136 9.96 9.81 25.29
CA ASP A 136 11.21 10.57 25.47
C ASP A 136 11.37 11.20 26.87
N GLY A 137 10.34 11.06 27.71
CA GLY A 137 10.28 11.57 29.08
C GLY A 137 10.05 13.08 29.24
N ARG A 138 9.74 13.83 28.17
CA ARG A 138 9.59 15.30 28.24
C ARG A 138 8.73 15.89 27.12
N GLY A 139 8.08 17.02 27.38
CA GLY A 139 7.39 17.79 26.33
C GLY A 139 6.09 17.11 25.84
N PRO A 140 5.74 17.25 24.55
CA PRO A 140 4.57 16.59 23.96
C PRO A 140 4.59 15.07 24.15
N LYS A 141 3.41 14.45 24.20
CA LYS A 141 3.25 12.99 24.21
C LYS A 141 3.31 12.43 22.81
N GLU A 142 3.89 11.24 22.65
CA GLU A 142 3.84 10.45 21.43
C GLU A 142 2.52 9.70 21.28
N LEU A 143 2.12 9.49 20.02
CA LEU A 143 0.99 8.64 19.66
C LEU A 143 1.52 7.38 18.98
N VAL A 144 1.16 6.22 19.51
CA VAL A 144 1.63 4.93 19.00
C VAL A 144 0.47 4.13 18.44
N THR A 145 0.65 3.57 17.25
CA THR A 145 -0.29 2.64 16.61
C THR A 145 0.47 1.56 15.84
N GLY A 146 -0.25 0.78 15.04
CA GLY A 146 0.32 -0.28 14.20
C GLY A 146 0.35 0.10 12.72
N ASP A 147 1.46 -0.20 12.08
CA ASP A 147 1.66 -0.24 10.64
C ASP A 147 1.47 -1.67 10.15
N TRP A 148 0.42 -1.88 9.37
CA TRP A 148 -0.02 -3.19 8.92
C TRP A 148 0.39 -3.49 7.47
N ARG A 149 1.54 -2.96 7.02
CA ARG A 149 2.12 -3.24 5.69
C ARG A 149 2.31 -4.74 5.37
N PHE A 150 2.27 -5.61 6.37
CA PHE A 150 2.38 -7.06 6.24
C PHE A 150 1.06 -7.82 6.44
N ALA A 151 -0.07 -7.12 6.58
CA ALA A 151 -1.38 -7.77 6.65
C ALA A 151 -1.61 -8.65 5.41
N TYR A 152 -1.90 -9.94 5.63
CA TYR A 152 -2.13 -10.95 4.60
C TYR A 152 -0.94 -11.18 3.65
N ALA A 153 0.25 -10.70 4.00
CA ALA A 153 1.42 -10.87 3.17
C ALA A 153 2.10 -12.22 3.41
N TYR A 154 2.83 -12.71 2.40
CA TYR A 154 3.81 -13.79 2.57
C TYR A 154 3.21 -15.10 3.12
N ASP A 155 1.99 -15.43 2.69
CA ASP A 155 1.21 -16.59 3.16
C ASP A 155 0.93 -16.59 4.66
N LEU A 156 0.78 -15.40 5.25
CA LEU A 156 0.26 -15.24 6.61
C LEU A 156 -1.27 -15.05 6.57
N SER A 157 -1.97 -15.67 7.51
CA SER A 157 -3.33 -15.25 7.85
C SER A 157 -3.29 -13.84 8.45
N PHE A 158 -4.45 -13.17 8.53
CA PHE A 158 -4.53 -11.92 9.27
C PHE A 158 -4.05 -12.07 10.72
N ALA A 159 -4.49 -13.13 11.40
CA ALA A 159 -4.10 -13.40 12.79
C ALA A 159 -2.59 -13.62 12.95
N GLY A 160 -1.93 -14.17 11.94
CA GLY A 160 -0.47 -14.33 11.89
C GLY A 160 0.28 -13.11 11.37
N SER A 161 -0.41 -12.07 10.90
CA SER A 161 0.23 -10.87 10.35
C SER A 161 0.67 -9.92 11.45
N PRO A 162 1.93 -9.49 11.50
CA PRO A 162 2.39 -8.56 12.52
C PRO A 162 2.04 -7.11 12.19
N ALA A 163 1.62 -6.34 13.20
CA ALA A 163 1.59 -4.88 13.16
C ALA A 163 2.94 -4.33 13.59
N LEU A 164 3.65 -3.61 12.72
CA LEU A 164 4.89 -2.95 13.10
C LEU A 164 4.57 -1.70 13.93
N PRO A 165 5.40 -1.31 14.91
CA PRO A 165 5.12 -0.12 15.69
C PRO A 165 5.25 1.13 14.82
N LEU A 166 4.28 2.03 14.92
CA LEU A 166 4.25 3.34 14.27
C LEU A 166 4.16 4.42 15.34
N VAL A 167 5.15 5.32 15.39
CA VAL A 167 5.27 6.36 16.43
C VAL A 167 5.16 7.74 15.79
N TYR A 168 4.20 8.52 16.26
CA TYR A 168 4.04 9.91 15.89
C TYR A 168 4.50 10.85 17.02
N SER A 169 5.35 11.84 16.71
CA SER A 169 5.71 12.93 17.64
C SER A 169 5.17 14.27 17.14
N TYR A 170 4.84 15.16 18.07
CA TYR A 170 4.40 16.52 17.75
C TYR A 170 5.58 17.44 17.38
N ARG A 171 5.60 17.96 16.15
CA ARG A 171 6.64 18.85 15.60
C ARG A 171 6.05 19.91 14.71
N GLY A 172 6.48 21.15 14.88
CA GLY A 172 6.08 22.24 14.00
C GLY A 172 4.57 22.43 13.88
N GLY A 173 3.81 22.09 14.93
CA GLY A 173 2.36 22.21 14.97
C GLY A 173 1.58 20.96 14.55
N GLN A 174 2.21 19.84 14.21
CA GLN A 174 1.53 18.62 13.76
C GLN A 174 2.22 17.36 14.27
N TYR A 175 1.50 16.26 14.35
CA TYR A 175 2.08 14.94 14.58
C TYR A 175 2.67 14.39 13.28
N VAL A 176 3.90 13.90 13.34
CA VAL A 176 4.66 13.34 12.21
C VAL A 176 5.28 12.00 12.59
N ASP A 177 5.43 11.09 11.63
CA ASP A 177 6.06 9.79 11.83
C ASP A 177 7.53 10.00 12.21
N THR A 178 7.88 9.40 13.34
CA THR A 178 9.18 9.46 13.98
C THR A 178 9.61 8.09 14.46
N THR A 179 8.98 7.03 13.94
CA THR A 179 9.22 5.63 14.33
C THR A 179 10.69 5.29 14.43
N ARG A 180 11.48 5.73 13.45
CA ARG A 180 12.93 5.44 13.37
C ARG A 180 13.78 6.18 14.41
N GLU A 181 13.20 7.17 15.11
CA GLU A 181 13.87 7.93 16.16
C GLU A 181 13.73 7.30 17.55
N TYR A 182 12.90 6.26 17.69
CA TYR A 182 12.71 5.51 18.94
C TYR A 182 13.23 4.06 18.85
N PRO A 183 14.50 3.81 18.44
CA PRO A 183 14.99 2.46 18.21
C PRO A 183 14.95 1.58 19.47
N GLN A 184 15.11 2.15 20.67
CA GLN A 184 15.01 1.37 21.91
C GLN A 184 13.57 0.92 22.19
N TYR A 185 12.57 1.78 21.95
CA TYR A 185 11.17 1.41 22.05
C TYR A 185 10.83 0.26 21.10
N LEU A 186 11.30 0.36 19.85
CA LEU A 186 11.15 -0.69 18.84
C LEU A 186 11.79 -2.00 19.29
N LEU A 187 13.08 -1.97 19.66
CA LEU A 187 13.83 -3.17 20.02
C LEU A 187 13.31 -3.85 21.29
N ASN A 188 12.72 -3.11 22.22
CA ASN A 188 12.09 -3.67 23.42
C ASN A 188 10.84 -4.51 23.12
N GLN A 189 10.30 -4.46 21.91
CA GLN A 189 9.16 -5.29 21.50
C GLN A 189 9.59 -6.62 20.89
N VAL A 190 10.88 -6.80 20.60
CA VAL A 190 11.38 -8.06 20.05
C VAL A 190 11.20 -9.17 21.09
N THR A 191 10.44 -10.20 20.73
CA THR A 191 10.07 -11.31 21.62
C THR A 191 10.20 -12.65 20.90
N PRO A 192 10.55 -13.76 21.58
CA PRO A 192 10.33 -15.08 21.00
C PRO A 192 8.84 -15.30 20.66
N PRO A 193 8.53 -16.17 19.68
CA PRO A 193 7.16 -16.55 19.40
C PRO A 193 6.54 -17.28 20.59
N GLU A 194 5.34 -16.86 21.00
CA GLU A 194 4.60 -17.47 22.10
C GLU A 194 3.89 -18.77 21.66
N TYR A 195 3.36 -18.78 20.42
CA TYR A 195 2.61 -19.89 19.86
C TYR A 195 3.20 -20.35 18.50
N PRO A 196 3.26 -21.67 18.22
CA PRO A 196 3.78 -22.19 16.95
C PRO A 196 3.08 -21.63 15.70
N GLU A 197 1.77 -21.46 15.74
CA GLU A 197 0.96 -20.96 14.61
C GLU A 197 1.22 -19.48 14.29
N LEU A 198 1.75 -18.71 15.24
CA LEU A 198 2.13 -17.30 15.06
C LEU A 198 3.64 -17.11 14.87
N ALA A 199 4.40 -18.20 14.81
CA ALA A 199 5.86 -18.15 14.85
C ALA A 199 6.43 -17.32 13.68
N SER A 200 6.00 -17.61 12.46
CA SER A 200 6.49 -16.94 11.26
C SER A 200 6.16 -15.43 11.27
N GLY A 201 4.96 -15.06 11.72
CA GLY A 201 4.59 -13.65 11.93
C GLY A 201 5.47 -12.94 12.94
N THR A 202 5.77 -13.60 14.07
CA THR A 202 6.67 -13.08 15.09
C THR A 202 8.12 -12.95 14.58
N HIS A 203 8.60 -13.92 13.80
CA HIS A 203 9.92 -13.86 13.18
C HIS A 203 10.04 -12.71 12.17
N LEU A 204 9.00 -12.49 11.36
CA LEU A 204 8.90 -11.35 10.45
C LEU A 204 8.92 -10.03 11.23
N PHE A 205 8.12 -9.89 12.29
CA PHE A 205 8.13 -8.73 13.17
C PHE A 205 9.54 -8.44 13.72
N ASN A 206 10.18 -9.44 14.31
CA ASN A 206 11.50 -9.31 14.92
C ASN A 206 12.58 -8.90 13.92
N TYR A 207 12.52 -9.43 12.69
CA TYR A 207 13.42 -9.01 11.61
C TYR A 207 13.14 -7.54 11.22
N ALA A 208 11.88 -7.20 10.96
CA ALA A 208 11.48 -5.89 10.48
C ALA A 208 11.79 -4.77 11.48
N VAL A 209 11.47 -4.97 12.75
CA VAL A 209 11.74 -4.02 13.85
C VAL A 209 13.24 -3.72 13.95
N GLN A 210 14.09 -4.74 13.82
CA GLN A 210 15.55 -4.52 13.81
C GLN A 210 16.00 -3.72 12.59
N VAL A 211 15.45 -3.98 11.41
CA VAL A 211 15.74 -3.19 10.20
C VAL A 211 15.31 -1.73 10.36
N ILE A 212 14.10 -1.47 10.87
CA ILE A 212 13.57 -0.11 11.10
C ILE A 212 14.43 0.63 12.12
N ALA A 213 14.84 -0.04 13.20
CA ALA A 213 15.73 0.48 14.23
C ALA A 213 17.20 0.68 13.77
N GLY A 214 17.51 0.45 12.49
CA GLY A 214 18.85 0.63 11.93
C GLY A 214 19.86 -0.46 12.32
N ARG A 215 19.37 -1.63 12.77
CA ARG A 215 20.17 -2.80 13.19
C ARG A 215 20.21 -3.89 12.11
N THR A 216 20.41 -3.51 10.85
CA THR A 216 20.37 -4.46 9.71
C THR A 216 21.29 -5.67 9.90
N ALA A 217 22.53 -5.47 10.35
CA ALA A 217 23.44 -6.60 10.61
C ALA A 217 22.92 -7.59 11.67
N GLN A 218 22.22 -7.07 12.69
CA GLN A 218 21.57 -7.87 13.73
C GLN A 218 20.36 -8.61 13.17
N ALA A 219 19.55 -7.95 12.34
CA ALA A 219 18.44 -8.57 11.63
C ALA A 219 18.92 -9.74 10.75
N GLU A 220 20.01 -9.57 10.01
CA GLU A 220 20.61 -10.65 9.20
C GLU A 220 21.15 -11.80 10.06
N ALA A 221 21.76 -11.48 11.21
CA ALA A 221 22.23 -12.50 12.15
C ALA A 221 21.05 -13.26 12.77
N TYR A 222 19.93 -12.57 13.03
CA TYR A 222 18.70 -13.16 13.52
C TYR A 222 18.15 -14.20 12.54
N VAL A 223 18.01 -13.87 11.25
CA VAL A 223 17.54 -14.83 10.23
C VAL A 223 18.45 -16.06 10.18
N ARG A 224 19.78 -15.87 10.22
CA ARG A 224 20.75 -16.99 10.24
C ARG A 224 20.64 -17.88 11.47
N SER A 225 20.16 -17.34 12.59
CA SER A 225 19.95 -18.09 13.84
C SER A 225 18.68 -18.94 13.85
N LEU A 226 17.72 -18.64 12.96
CA LEU A 226 16.50 -19.43 12.82
C LEU A 226 16.82 -20.83 12.26
N THR A 227 15.95 -21.79 12.58
CA THR A 227 16.10 -23.20 12.18
C THR A 227 14.95 -23.65 11.28
N GLY A 228 15.14 -24.79 10.62
CA GLY A 228 14.09 -25.54 9.94
C GLY A 228 13.23 -24.69 8.96
N PRO A 229 11.89 -24.73 9.10
CA PRO A 229 10.97 -24.15 8.13
C PRO A 229 10.82 -22.62 8.23
N ASP A 230 11.00 -22.00 9.40
CA ASP A 230 10.86 -20.55 9.56
C ASP A 230 11.98 -19.78 8.89
N ARG A 231 13.21 -20.28 8.99
CA ARG A 231 14.33 -19.73 8.22
C ARG A 231 14.07 -19.82 6.72
N ALA A 232 13.66 -21.00 6.23
CA ALA A 232 13.41 -21.20 4.81
C ALA A 232 12.31 -20.26 4.28
N TRP A 233 11.23 -20.07 5.03
CA TRP A 233 10.16 -19.14 4.66
C TRP A 233 10.60 -17.67 4.71
N LEU A 234 11.35 -17.27 5.73
CA LEU A 234 11.82 -15.89 5.82
C LEU A 234 12.86 -15.59 4.73
N ASP A 235 13.80 -16.49 4.47
CA ASP A 235 14.76 -16.41 3.36
C ASP A 235 14.03 -16.35 2.00
N ASN A 236 12.89 -17.05 1.89
CA ASN A 236 12.01 -16.94 0.74
C ASN A 236 11.53 -15.50 0.60
N TYR A 237 10.79 -14.95 1.56
CA TYR A 237 10.16 -13.65 1.37
C TYR A 237 11.07 -12.43 1.62
N LEU A 238 12.34 -12.64 1.99
CA LEU A 238 13.25 -11.57 2.42
C LEU A 238 13.43 -10.44 1.40
N PRO A 239 13.62 -10.69 0.10
CA PRO A 239 13.73 -9.61 -0.88
C PRO A 239 12.48 -8.73 -0.93
N ASP A 240 11.29 -9.34 -0.87
CA ASP A 240 10.00 -8.68 -0.87
C ASP A 240 9.79 -7.87 0.42
N ILE A 241 10.14 -8.48 1.57
CA ILE A 241 10.08 -7.84 2.89
C ILE A 241 11.00 -6.61 2.92
N ARG A 242 12.24 -6.72 2.44
CA ARG A 242 13.17 -5.58 2.38
C ARG A 242 12.66 -4.45 1.48
N GLN A 243 12.08 -4.80 0.33
CA GLN A 243 11.48 -3.82 -0.57
C GLN A 243 10.30 -3.10 0.11
N ASN A 244 9.44 -3.85 0.81
CA ASN A 244 8.30 -3.31 1.55
C ASN A 244 8.75 -2.44 2.75
N LEU A 245 9.82 -2.82 3.46
CA LEU A 245 10.41 -2.04 4.55
C LEU A 245 11.19 -0.81 4.09
N SER A 246 11.45 -0.66 2.80
CA SER A 246 12.27 0.44 2.29
C SER A 246 11.73 1.81 2.67
N SER A 247 10.41 1.99 2.72
CA SER A 247 9.73 3.23 3.10
C SER A 247 9.31 3.31 4.57
N ALA A 248 9.54 2.26 5.37
CA ALA A 248 9.03 2.19 6.74
C ALA A 248 9.52 3.35 7.60
N GLY A 249 8.61 4.07 8.26
CA GLY A 249 8.95 5.27 9.03
C GLY A 249 9.23 6.52 8.19
N LEU A 250 8.91 6.51 6.90
CA LEU A 250 9.08 7.63 5.96
C LEU A 250 7.79 7.98 5.22
N ASP A 251 6.71 7.21 5.38
CA ASP A 251 5.53 7.27 4.52
C ASP A 251 4.75 8.60 4.64
N ASP A 252 4.95 9.33 5.74
CA ASP A 252 4.33 10.65 5.98
C ASP A 252 5.17 11.83 5.45
N TRP A 253 6.38 11.59 4.93
CA TRP A 253 7.29 12.64 4.47
C TRP A 253 6.67 13.56 3.40
N PRO A 254 5.89 13.05 2.42
CA PRO A 254 5.13 13.92 1.53
C PRO A 254 4.17 14.86 2.28
N GLN A 255 3.45 14.35 3.26
CA GLN A 255 2.46 15.08 4.06
C GLN A 255 3.13 16.17 4.90
N GLN A 256 4.31 15.90 5.45
CA GLN A 256 5.13 16.91 6.14
C GLN A 256 5.50 18.11 5.25
N THR A 257 5.46 17.94 3.93
CA THR A 257 5.74 19.00 2.94
C THR A 257 4.48 19.59 2.29
N GLY A 258 3.29 19.23 2.77
CA GLY A 258 2.01 19.76 2.33
C GLY A 258 1.26 18.92 1.29
N VAL A 259 1.72 17.70 1.00
CA VAL A 259 0.96 16.76 0.14
C VAL A 259 -0.22 16.18 0.93
N PRO A 260 -1.46 16.21 0.41
CA PRO A 260 -2.60 15.55 1.06
C PRO A 260 -2.38 14.03 1.25
N LEU A 261 -3.03 13.42 2.24
CA LEU A 261 -2.89 11.99 2.53
C LEU A 261 -3.22 11.11 1.31
N ASP A 262 -4.30 11.43 0.59
CA ASP A 262 -4.75 10.78 -0.64
C ASP A 262 -3.95 11.21 -1.90
N GLY A 263 -3.01 12.14 -1.72
CA GLY A 263 -2.13 12.65 -2.76
C GLY A 263 -0.96 11.72 -3.06
N VAL A 264 -0.56 10.84 -2.13
CA VAL A 264 0.54 9.90 -2.35
C VAL A 264 0.04 8.67 -3.11
N ARG A 265 0.71 8.30 -4.20
CA ARG A 265 0.35 7.19 -5.08
C ARG A 265 1.24 5.96 -4.90
N GLY A 266 2.42 6.16 -4.31
CA GLY A 266 3.36 5.12 -3.98
C GLY A 266 4.71 5.74 -3.61
N ALA A 267 5.50 5.00 -2.85
CA ALA A 267 6.81 5.45 -2.43
C ALA A 267 7.79 4.28 -2.26
N VAL A 268 9.08 4.57 -2.40
CA VAL A 268 10.18 3.66 -2.11
C VAL A 268 11.28 4.43 -1.39
N GLY A 269 11.82 3.86 -0.32
CA GLY A 269 12.97 4.46 0.36
C GLY A 269 14.28 3.86 -0.12
N GLY A 270 15.39 4.58 0.11
CA GLY A 270 16.70 4.09 -0.26
C GLY A 270 17.80 5.08 0.02
N ALA A 271 19.05 4.60 0.04
CA ALA A 271 20.23 5.44 0.11
C ALA A 271 20.54 6.07 -1.26
N PHE A 272 19.65 6.91 -1.76
CA PHE A 272 19.73 7.41 -3.15
C PHE A 272 20.86 8.41 -3.35
N THR A 273 20.96 9.41 -2.47
CA THR A 273 21.94 10.50 -2.61
C THR A 273 23.21 10.28 -1.81
N THR A 274 23.08 9.76 -0.58
CA THR A 274 24.22 9.59 0.35
C THR A 274 24.21 8.17 0.92
N PRO A 275 25.33 7.42 0.85
CA PRO A 275 25.43 6.10 1.49
C PRO A 275 24.99 6.12 2.95
N GLY A 276 24.15 5.15 3.33
CA GLY A 276 23.65 4.99 4.69
C GLY A 276 22.63 6.02 5.17
N LYS A 277 22.25 7.01 4.35
CA LYS A 277 21.15 7.94 4.67
C LYS A 277 19.93 7.62 3.82
N LEU A 278 18.79 7.39 4.46
CA LEU A 278 17.55 7.14 3.75
C LEU A 278 16.97 8.43 3.18
N ASP A 279 16.70 8.39 1.89
CA ASP A 279 15.87 9.32 1.15
C ASP A 279 14.58 8.57 0.75
N LEU A 280 13.49 9.29 0.51
CA LEU A 280 12.24 8.72 -0.01
C LEU A 280 12.00 9.23 -1.44
N LEU A 281 11.72 8.33 -2.37
CA LEU A 281 11.11 8.68 -3.65
C LEU A 281 9.62 8.40 -3.55
N ALA A 282 8.78 9.41 -3.73
CA ALA A 282 7.34 9.23 -3.75
C ALA A 282 6.71 9.88 -4.97
N ALA A 283 5.76 9.16 -5.57
CA ALA A 283 4.92 9.67 -6.61
C ALA A 283 3.68 10.34 -5.99
N VAL A 284 3.47 11.61 -6.30
CA VAL A 284 2.43 12.43 -5.68
C VAL A 284 1.55 13.07 -6.74
N ARG A 285 0.26 13.20 -6.44
CA ARG A 285 -0.71 13.94 -7.25
C ARG A 285 -0.40 15.43 -7.17
N GLU A 286 -0.36 16.07 -8.31
CA GLU A 286 -0.21 17.51 -8.44
C GLU A 286 -1.58 18.18 -8.64
N PRO A 287 -1.70 19.50 -8.34
CA PRO A 287 -2.88 20.27 -8.71
C PRO A 287 -3.21 20.11 -10.21
N GLY A 288 -4.49 19.93 -10.53
CA GLY A 288 -4.94 19.71 -11.91
C GLY A 288 -4.89 18.24 -12.38
N GLY A 289 -4.57 17.28 -11.51
CA GLY A 289 -4.71 15.84 -11.78
C GLY A 289 -3.49 15.16 -12.40
N ALA A 290 -2.45 15.93 -12.73
CA ALA A 290 -1.12 15.42 -13.04
C ALA A 290 -0.50 14.72 -11.82
N ALA A 291 0.65 14.09 -12.02
CA ALA A 291 1.46 13.58 -10.93
C ALA A 291 2.94 13.85 -11.16
N SER A 292 3.74 13.80 -10.10
CA SER A 292 5.19 13.89 -10.19
C SER A 292 5.86 12.87 -9.28
N LEU A 293 7.06 12.44 -9.67
CA LEU A 293 7.97 11.73 -8.78
C LEU A 293 8.87 12.76 -8.13
N ARG A 294 8.89 12.81 -6.80
CA ARG A 294 9.72 13.72 -6.01
C ARG A 294 10.57 12.94 -5.03
N MET A 295 11.69 13.54 -4.65
CA MET A 295 12.53 13.02 -3.57
C MET A 295 12.31 13.84 -2.30
N TYR A 296 12.20 13.14 -1.18
CA TYR A 296 12.03 13.72 0.15
C TYR A 296 13.23 13.34 1.00
N ARG A 297 13.72 14.28 1.81
CA ARG A 297 14.93 14.12 2.62
C ARG A 297 14.83 14.87 3.92
N GLN A 298 15.39 14.27 4.98
CA GLN A 298 15.60 14.95 6.24
C GLN A 298 16.83 15.87 6.15
N GLN A 299 16.64 17.16 6.36
CA GLN A 299 17.68 18.20 6.39
C GLN A 299 17.46 19.10 7.59
N ALA A 300 18.47 19.22 8.47
CA ALA A 300 18.40 20.05 9.67
C ALA A 300 17.14 19.81 10.54
N GLY A 301 16.75 18.55 10.71
CA GLY A 301 15.60 18.15 11.53
C GLY A 301 14.23 18.37 10.87
N LYS A 302 14.17 18.72 9.58
CA LYS A 302 12.92 18.86 8.82
C LYS A 302 12.95 18.03 7.54
N VAL A 303 11.81 17.54 7.12
CA VAL A 303 11.65 16.92 5.80
C VAL A 303 11.53 18.01 4.74
N THR A 304 12.23 17.84 3.62
CA THR A 304 12.23 18.74 2.47
C THR A 304 11.92 17.94 1.21
N ALA A 305 11.13 18.51 0.29
CA ALA A 305 10.84 17.94 -1.00
C ALA A 305 11.71 18.57 -2.09
N SER A 306 12.17 17.77 -3.06
CA SER A 306 12.75 18.27 -4.30
C SER A 306 11.69 18.88 -5.22
N GLY A 307 12.13 19.55 -6.28
CA GLY A 307 11.28 19.73 -7.47
C GLY A 307 10.93 18.37 -8.11
N PRO A 308 9.98 18.33 -9.06
CA PRO A 308 9.66 17.13 -9.83
C PRO A 308 10.90 16.54 -10.50
N LEU A 309 11.22 15.29 -10.19
CA LEU A 309 12.26 14.50 -10.87
C LEU A 309 11.72 13.88 -12.16
N LEU A 310 10.45 13.51 -12.17
CA LEU A 310 9.66 13.14 -13.35
C LEU A 310 8.25 13.69 -13.21
N SER A 311 7.61 13.98 -14.33
CA SER A 311 6.20 14.38 -14.40
C SER A 311 5.39 13.39 -15.22
N PHE A 312 4.14 13.20 -14.79
CA PHE A 312 3.18 12.29 -15.37
C PHE A 312 1.92 13.08 -15.72
N PRO A 313 1.34 12.87 -16.92
CA PRO A 313 0.14 13.60 -17.34
C PRO A 313 -1.09 13.29 -16.47
N SER A 314 -1.09 12.15 -15.78
CA SER A 314 -2.16 11.74 -14.88
C SER A 314 -1.61 10.85 -13.77
N ALA A 315 -2.17 10.99 -12.56
CA ALA A 315 -1.91 10.07 -11.45
C ALA A 315 -2.35 8.61 -11.75
N ALA A 316 -3.24 8.40 -12.73
CA ALA A 316 -3.64 7.06 -13.19
C ALA A 316 -2.55 6.35 -14.02
N ALA A 317 -1.52 7.08 -14.48
CA ALA A 317 -0.38 6.50 -15.19
C ALA A 317 0.67 5.89 -14.25
N LEU A 318 0.45 6.00 -12.93
CA LEU A 318 1.27 5.40 -11.89
C LEU A 318 0.53 4.15 -11.40
N ASP A 319 0.81 3.02 -12.05
CA ASP A 319 0.38 1.72 -11.54
C ASP A 319 1.25 1.35 -10.33
N TRP A 320 0.64 0.74 -9.31
CA TRP A 320 1.35 0.16 -8.18
C TRP A 320 1.89 -1.23 -8.56
N PRO A 321 3.13 -1.61 -8.16
CA PRO A 321 4.09 -0.83 -7.37
C PRO A 321 4.79 0.26 -8.18
N LEU A 322 5.20 1.35 -7.52
CA LEU A 322 5.94 2.47 -8.13
C LEU A 322 7.27 2.01 -8.77
N GLY A 323 7.93 1.03 -8.16
CA GLY A 323 9.22 0.52 -8.62
C GLY A 323 9.99 -0.15 -7.48
N PHE A 324 11.31 -0.29 -7.69
CA PHE A 324 12.20 -1.01 -6.78
C PHE A 324 13.40 -0.16 -6.39
N THR A 325 13.81 -0.28 -5.13
CA THR A 325 15.08 0.27 -4.66
C THR A 325 16.11 -0.85 -4.69
N VAL A 326 17.26 -0.61 -5.33
CA VAL A 326 18.27 -1.66 -5.52
C VAL A 326 19.60 -1.17 -4.96
N PRO A 327 19.98 -1.61 -3.73
CA PRO A 327 21.27 -1.29 -3.14
C PRO A 327 22.43 -1.72 -4.05
N ARG A 328 23.46 -0.89 -4.12
CA ARG A 328 24.68 -1.10 -4.91
C ARG A 328 25.91 -1.17 -4.00
N ALA A 329 27.00 -1.72 -4.54
CA ALA A 329 28.25 -1.93 -3.80
C ALA A 329 28.91 -0.62 -3.31
N ASP A 330 28.59 0.53 -3.92
CA ASP A 330 29.06 1.85 -3.49
C ASP A 330 28.29 2.42 -2.29
N GLY A 331 27.35 1.64 -1.73
CA GLY A 331 26.50 2.03 -0.60
C GLY A 331 25.32 2.91 -0.98
N ARG A 332 25.15 3.27 -2.25
CA ARG A 332 23.96 3.96 -2.75
C ARG A 332 22.96 2.98 -3.33
N ALA A 333 21.70 3.40 -3.46
CA ALA A 333 20.67 2.66 -4.16
C ALA A 333 20.41 3.26 -5.54
N ASP A 334 20.19 2.40 -6.53
CA ASP A 334 19.56 2.77 -7.80
C ASP A 334 18.05 2.55 -7.70
N PHE A 335 17.29 3.25 -8.53
CA PHE A 335 15.84 3.15 -8.60
C PHE A 335 15.42 2.53 -9.94
N VAL A 336 14.67 1.44 -9.89
CA VAL A 336 14.05 0.82 -11.07
C VAL A 336 12.58 1.21 -11.09
N LEU A 337 12.20 2.13 -11.97
CA LEU A 337 10.82 2.62 -12.07
C LEU A 337 9.95 1.61 -12.81
N ASN A 338 8.75 1.32 -12.32
CA ASN A 338 7.71 0.66 -13.10
C ASN A 338 7.00 1.70 -14.00
N ASP A 339 7.34 1.73 -15.28
CA ASP A 339 6.83 2.72 -16.23
C ASP A 339 5.90 2.05 -17.25
N THR A 340 4.60 2.33 -17.14
CA THR A 340 3.57 1.78 -18.03
C THR A 340 3.00 2.83 -19.00
N ARG A 341 3.58 4.03 -19.06
CA ARG A 341 3.03 5.19 -19.80
C ARG A 341 2.90 4.98 -21.30
N SER A 342 3.76 4.14 -21.90
CA SER A 342 3.71 3.82 -23.33
C SER A 342 2.65 2.76 -23.67
N GLY A 343 1.96 2.22 -22.67
CA GLY A 343 1.06 1.07 -22.80
C GLY A 343 1.75 -0.27 -22.61
N SER A 344 3.07 -0.37 -22.80
CA SER A 344 3.90 -1.52 -22.40
C SER A 344 4.62 -1.24 -21.09
N VAL A 345 5.02 -2.29 -20.39
CA VAL A 345 5.80 -2.20 -19.15
C VAL A 345 7.27 -1.96 -19.51
N ARG A 346 7.88 -0.96 -18.87
CA ARG A 346 9.32 -0.70 -18.91
C ARG A 346 9.86 -0.60 -17.48
N TYR A 347 11.10 -1.01 -17.31
CA TYR A 347 11.83 -0.91 -16.05
C TYR A 347 13.10 -0.06 -16.19
N PRO A 348 12.99 1.25 -16.56
CA PRO A 348 14.17 2.10 -16.65
C PRO A 348 14.86 2.18 -15.29
N THR A 349 16.18 1.96 -15.32
CA THR A 349 17.03 1.96 -14.13
C THR A 349 17.71 3.31 -14.02
N TYR A 350 17.58 3.95 -12.87
CA TYR A 350 18.08 5.30 -12.63
C TYR A 350 19.08 5.34 -11.49
N ARG A 351 20.18 6.06 -11.72
CA ARG A 351 20.96 6.64 -10.63
C ARG A 351 20.26 7.93 -10.21
N VAL A 352 19.83 7.96 -8.96
CA VAL A 352 19.09 9.10 -8.40
C VAL A 352 20.09 10.14 -7.88
N THR A 353 19.89 11.41 -8.21
CA THR A 353 20.65 12.52 -7.63
C THR A 353 19.70 13.48 -6.91
N ALA A 354 20.25 14.50 -6.26
CA ALA A 354 19.43 15.47 -5.53
C ALA A 354 18.43 16.25 -6.42
N ALA A 355 18.67 16.32 -7.72
CA ALA A 355 17.89 17.15 -8.65
C ALA A 355 17.46 16.43 -9.94
N SER A 356 17.90 15.20 -10.18
CA SER A 356 17.59 14.48 -11.43
C SER A 356 17.69 12.96 -11.30
N LEU A 357 17.05 12.28 -12.25
CA LEU A 357 17.25 10.86 -12.51
C LEU A 357 18.15 10.68 -13.73
N GLN A 358 19.22 9.92 -13.57
CA GLN A 358 20.14 9.60 -14.66
C GLN A 358 19.94 8.15 -15.09
N GLU A 359 19.37 7.94 -16.28
CA GLU A 359 19.12 6.58 -16.77
C GLU A 359 20.44 5.84 -17.02
N ARG A 360 20.50 4.60 -16.54
CA ARG A 360 21.68 3.74 -16.57
C ARG A 360 21.56 2.74 -17.70
N THR A 361 21.82 3.16 -18.95
CA THR A 361 21.57 2.29 -20.12
C THR A 361 22.63 1.20 -20.34
N ASN A 362 23.87 1.41 -19.87
CA ASN A 362 24.96 0.42 -19.91
C ASN A 362 25.33 -0.04 -18.50
N ASP A 363 24.39 -0.71 -17.83
CA ASP A 363 24.49 -1.17 -16.45
C ASP A 363 23.97 -2.62 -16.36
N PRO A 364 24.56 -3.49 -15.50
CA PRO A 364 24.10 -4.87 -15.38
C PRO A 364 22.64 -4.97 -14.94
N LEU A 365 22.19 -4.09 -14.04
CA LEU A 365 20.80 -4.06 -13.58
C LEU A 365 19.86 -3.69 -14.73
N ALA A 366 20.22 -2.68 -15.52
CA ALA A 366 19.43 -2.26 -16.68
C ALA A 366 19.38 -3.31 -17.80
N ALA A 367 20.40 -4.16 -17.93
CA ALA A 367 20.36 -5.31 -18.81
C ALA A 367 19.42 -6.41 -18.27
N ALA A 368 19.49 -6.69 -16.95
CA ALA A 368 18.72 -7.76 -16.31
C ALA A 368 17.21 -7.53 -16.33
N VAL A 369 16.76 -6.27 -16.25
CA VAL A 369 15.33 -5.93 -16.22
C VAL A 369 14.63 -5.99 -17.58
N LYS A 370 15.39 -6.08 -18.69
CA LYS A 370 14.83 -6.15 -20.06
C LYS A 370 13.92 -7.37 -20.29
N PRO A 371 14.36 -8.63 -20.07
CA PRO A 371 13.48 -9.78 -20.21
C PRO A 371 12.24 -9.67 -19.30
N LEU A 372 12.40 -9.13 -18.09
CA LEU A 372 11.31 -8.97 -17.14
C LEU A 372 10.24 -8.00 -17.65
N ALA A 373 10.66 -6.85 -18.20
CA ALA A 373 9.75 -5.85 -18.76
C ALA A 373 8.93 -6.39 -19.95
N GLU A 374 9.56 -7.19 -20.82
CA GLU A 374 8.87 -7.79 -21.96
C GLU A 374 7.84 -8.85 -21.52
N LEU A 375 8.17 -9.67 -20.52
CA LEU A 375 7.23 -10.64 -19.94
C LEU A 375 6.07 -9.97 -19.20
N SER A 376 6.36 -8.95 -18.38
CA SER A 376 5.32 -8.12 -17.75
C SER A 376 4.41 -7.46 -18.78
N SER A 377 4.95 -7.03 -19.93
CA SER A 377 4.16 -6.46 -21.02
C SER A 377 3.21 -7.49 -21.66
N VAL A 378 3.68 -8.71 -21.92
CA VAL A 378 2.82 -9.81 -22.42
C VAL A 378 1.68 -10.08 -21.43
N ALA A 379 2.03 -10.29 -20.16
CA ALA A 379 1.07 -10.58 -19.09
C ALA A 379 0.01 -9.48 -18.97
N ARG A 380 0.42 -8.22 -18.86
CA ARG A 380 -0.48 -7.06 -18.73
C ARG A 380 -1.44 -6.95 -19.92
N HIS A 381 -0.94 -7.09 -21.13
CA HIS A 381 -1.81 -7.02 -22.31
C HIS A 381 -2.81 -8.18 -22.35
N ARG A 382 -2.40 -9.39 -21.96
CA ARG A 382 -3.30 -10.54 -21.90
C ARG A 382 -4.36 -10.40 -20.82
N ALA A 383 -3.97 -10.07 -19.59
CA ALA A 383 -4.91 -9.82 -18.49
C ALA A 383 -5.96 -8.75 -18.84
N SER A 384 -5.58 -7.74 -19.63
CA SER A 384 -6.51 -6.66 -20.03
C SER A 384 -7.72 -7.12 -20.87
N LEU A 385 -7.69 -8.34 -21.44
CA LEU A 385 -8.83 -8.96 -22.12
C LEU A 385 -9.96 -9.33 -21.15
N TYR A 386 -9.64 -9.54 -19.88
CA TYR A 386 -10.54 -10.05 -18.83
C TYR A 386 -11.00 -8.95 -17.86
N ARG A 387 -10.76 -7.67 -18.20
CA ARG A 387 -11.34 -6.53 -17.47
C ARG A 387 -12.86 -6.56 -17.57
N ALA A 388 -13.54 -6.24 -16.48
CA ALA A 388 -15.01 -6.23 -16.38
C ALA A 388 -15.72 -5.40 -17.48
N SER A 389 -15.05 -4.41 -18.06
CA SER A 389 -15.55 -3.66 -19.21
C SER A 389 -15.70 -4.56 -20.45
N VAL A 390 -16.92 -4.69 -20.99
CA VAL A 390 -17.18 -5.40 -22.25
C VAL A 390 -16.33 -4.80 -23.37
N LYS A 391 -15.50 -5.64 -24.02
CA LYS A 391 -14.65 -5.23 -25.15
C LYS A 391 -15.35 -5.49 -26.48
N THR A 392 -15.40 -4.49 -27.35
CA THR A 392 -15.86 -4.64 -28.74
C THR A 392 -14.91 -5.54 -29.53
N GLY A 393 -15.36 -6.06 -30.68
CA GLY A 393 -14.50 -6.84 -31.58
C GLY A 393 -13.23 -6.10 -32.00
N GLU A 394 -13.35 -4.81 -32.31
CA GLU A 394 -12.20 -3.94 -32.64
C GLU A 394 -11.22 -3.79 -31.47
N GLN A 395 -11.73 -3.55 -30.26
CA GLN A 395 -10.88 -3.47 -29.06
C GLN A 395 -10.14 -4.78 -28.81
N ARG A 396 -10.79 -5.93 -29.01
CA ARG A 396 -10.15 -7.25 -28.89
C ARG A 396 -9.05 -7.43 -29.95
N GLN A 397 -9.27 -6.99 -31.19
CA GLN A 397 -8.26 -7.02 -32.24
C GLN A 397 -7.05 -6.14 -31.91
N VAL A 398 -7.28 -4.91 -31.43
CA VAL A 398 -6.20 -4.00 -31.01
C VAL A 398 -5.38 -4.60 -29.86
N ILE A 399 -6.03 -5.18 -28.86
CA ILE A 399 -5.34 -5.87 -27.76
C ILE A 399 -4.58 -7.08 -28.28
N GLY A 400 -5.16 -7.89 -29.18
CA GLY A 400 -4.49 -9.01 -29.84
C GLY A 400 -3.22 -8.60 -30.57
N GLY A 401 -3.24 -7.49 -31.31
CA GLY A 401 -2.05 -6.92 -31.95
C GLY A 401 -0.97 -6.52 -30.96
N ARG A 402 -1.34 -5.92 -29.82
CA ARG A 402 -0.40 -5.57 -28.74
C ARG A 402 0.21 -6.81 -28.07
N ILE A 403 -0.60 -7.85 -27.84
CA ILE A 403 -0.14 -9.14 -27.33
C ILE A 403 0.88 -9.73 -28.30
N GLN A 404 0.57 -9.80 -29.60
CA GLN A 404 1.47 -10.37 -30.60
C GLN A 404 2.80 -9.60 -30.65
N ALA A 405 2.76 -8.26 -30.66
CA ALA A 405 3.97 -7.44 -30.65
C ALA A 405 4.82 -7.66 -29.39
N ALA A 406 4.20 -7.78 -28.21
CA ALA A 406 4.91 -8.07 -26.96
C ALA A 406 5.49 -9.49 -26.96
N VAL A 407 4.75 -10.49 -27.44
CA VAL A 407 5.22 -11.87 -27.59
C VAL A 407 6.44 -11.95 -28.51
N THR A 408 6.44 -11.22 -29.63
CA THR A 408 7.59 -11.15 -30.55
C THR A 408 8.84 -10.59 -29.88
N ARG A 409 8.71 -9.59 -29.01
CA ARG A 409 9.85 -9.03 -28.25
C ARG A 409 10.29 -9.93 -27.09
N ALA A 410 9.36 -10.65 -26.46
CA ALA A 410 9.63 -11.54 -25.34
C ALA A 410 10.27 -12.87 -25.77
N ALA A 411 9.88 -13.41 -26.93
CA ALA A 411 10.28 -14.75 -27.39
C ALA A 411 11.80 -15.00 -27.41
N PRO A 412 12.67 -14.08 -27.87
CA PRO A 412 14.12 -14.30 -27.85
C PRO A 412 14.70 -14.55 -26.46
N TRP A 413 14.09 -13.98 -25.41
CA TRP A 413 14.58 -14.13 -24.04
C TRP A 413 14.38 -15.53 -23.47
N LEU A 414 13.40 -16.29 -23.99
CA LEU A 414 13.20 -17.69 -23.57
C LEU A 414 14.38 -18.58 -23.94
N GLY A 415 15.14 -18.25 -24.99
CA GLY A 415 16.37 -18.98 -25.33
C GLY A 415 17.49 -18.84 -24.30
N THR A 416 17.37 -17.88 -23.38
CA THR A 416 18.32 -17.68 -22.25
C THR A 416 17.72 -18.09 -20.90
N LEU A 417 16.45 -18.54 -20.88
CA LEU A 417 15.79 -19.03 -19.68
C LEU A 417 16.17 -20.49 -19.45
N SER A 418 16.62 -20.82 -18.25
CA SER A 418 17.03 -22.19 -17.88
C SER A 418 15.83 -23.11 -17.62
N THR A 419 14.66 -22.54 -17.35
CA THR A 419 13.39 -23.23 -17.04
C THR A 419 12.27 -22.76 -17.97
N PRO A 420 12.42 -22.93 -19.31
CA PRO A 420 11.49 -22.37 -20.30
C PRO A 420 10.06 -22.88 -20.15
N GLU A 421 9.86 -24.06 -19.58
CA GLU A 421 8.55 -24.67 -19.30
C GLU A 421 7.66 -23.86 -18.36
N VAL A 422 8.27 -23.03 -17.49
CA VAL A 422 7.55 -22.14 -16.56
C VAL A 422 6.82 -21.02 -17.31
N ILE A 423 7.31 -20.61 -18.48
CA ILE A 423 6.78 -19.46 -19.23
C ILE A 423 6.12 -19.90 -20.54
N LYS A 424 4.79 -19.98 -20.53
CA LYS A 424 3.96 -20.15 -21.73
C LYS A 424 3.46 -18.79 -22.22
N LEU A 425 4.17 -18.14 -23.15
CA LEU A 425 3.81 -16.80 -23.67
C LEU A 425 2.38 -16.74 -24.25
N SER A 426 1.88 -17.85 -24.77
CA SER A 426 0.53 -17.98 -25.33
C SER A 426 -0.59 -17.83 -24.29
N THR A 427 -0.30 -18.07 -23.01
CA THR A 427 -1.29 -17.96 -21.91
C THR A 427 -0.80 -17.12 -20.75
N LEU A 428 0.44 -16.60 -20.77
CA LEU A 428 1.00 -15.76 -19.71
C LEU A 428 0.11 -14.55 -19.44
N GLY A 429 -0.53 -14.54 -18.27
CA GLY A 429 -1.50 -13.52 -17.83
C GLY A 429 -1.05 -12.74 -16.61
N ASN A 430 -0.11 -13.28 -15.82
CA ASN A 430 0.54 -12.58 -14.72
C ASN A 430 2.07 -12.77 -14.82
N PHE A 431 2.80 -11.67 -14.80
CA PHE A 431 4.25 -11.64 -14.63
C PHE A 431 4.62 -10.38 -13.85
N THR A 432 4.60 -10.50 -12.53
CA THR A 432 4.80 -9.37 -11.62
C THR A 432 6.20 -9.47 -11.01
N VAL A 433 7.02 -8.43 -11.18
CA VAL A 433 8.29 -8.32 -10.47
C VAL A 433 8.00 -7.73 -9.10
N ASN A 434 8.44 -8.40 -8.04
CA ASN A 434 8.12 -8.02 -6.66
C ASN A 434 9.33 -7.39 -5.95
N ALA A 435 10.54 -7.90 -6.20
CA ALA A 435 11.79 -7.35 -5.68
C ALA A 435 12.97 -7.65 -6.60
N LEU A 436 14.01 -6.81 -6.52
CA LEU A 436 15.28 -6.98 -7.24
C LEU A 436 16.45 -6.60 -6.33
N GLU A 437 17.51 -7.42 -6.34
CA GLU A 437 18.74 -7.21 -5.60
C GLU A 437 19.95 -7.52 -6.48
N VAL A 438 21.00 -6.71 -6.40
CA VAL A 438 22.30 -7.04 -6.99
C VAL A 438 23.09 -7.84 -5.96
N THR A 439 23.17 -9.16 -6.14
CA THR A 439 23.83 -10.07 -5.18
C THR A 439 25.31 -10.27 -5.47
N ARG A 440 25.73 -10.01 -6.72
CA ARG A 440 27.14 -10.00 -7.14
C ARG A 440 27.32 -9.00 -8.27
N GLU A 441 28.35 -8.19 -8.20
CA GLU A 441 28.71 -7.25 -9.27
C GLU A 441 30.23 -7.07 -9.33
N ASN A 442 30.82 -7.47 -10.46
CA ASN A 442 32.24 -7.31 -10.77
C ASN A 442 32.38 -6.51 -12.08
N THR A 443 33.61 -6.23 -12.52
CA THR A 443 33.86 -5.42 -13.73
C THR A 443 33.33 -6.03 -15.03
N GLY A 444 33.13 -7.35 -15.07
CA GLY A 444 32.71 -8.08 -16.27
C GLY A 444 31.49 -9.00 -16.10
N ASN A 445 30.99 -9.22 -14.88
CA ASN A 445 29.82 -10.05 -14.63
C ASN A 445 29.01 -9.56 -13.44
N ALA A 446 27.73 -9.89 -13.42
CA ALA A 446 26.82 -9.58 -12.33
C ALA A 446 25.73 -10.66 -12.19
N LEU A 447 25.19 -10.79 -10.99
CA LEU A 447 24.02 -11.59 -10.66
C LEU A 447 22.96 -10.68 -10.03
N ILE A 448 21.84 -10.55 -10.73
CA ILE A 448 20.65 -9.90 -10.21
C ILE A 448 19.73 -11.02 -9.72
N ALA A 449 19.36 -10.99 -8.45
CA ALA A 449 18.38 -11.88 -7.88
C ALA A 449 17.10 -11.10 -7.56
N GLY A 450 16.02 -11.81 -7.28
CA GLY A 450 14.76 -11.16 -6.95
C GLY A 450 13.61 -12.15 -6.91
N THR A 451 12.41 -11.62 -7.03
CA THR A 451 11.19 -12.41 -6.88
C THR A 451 10.17 -11.98 -7.92
N VAL A 452 9.51 -12.97 -8.52
CA VAL A 452 8.48 -12.73 -9.53
C VAL A 452 7.29 -13.63 -9.27
N ASP A 453 6.09 -13.14 -9.58
CA ASP A 453 4.90 -13.99 -9.73
C ASP A 453 4.74 -14.36 -11.19
N VAL A 454 4.38 -15.63 -11.44
CA VAL A 454 4.08 -16.14 -12.77
C VAL A 454 2.72 -16.82 -12.75
N GLY A 455 1.83 -16.38 -13.63
CA GLY A 455 0.48 -16.92 -13.76
C GLY A 455 0.02 -16.99 -15.20
N HIS A 456 -0.80 -17.99 -15.50
CA HIS A 456 -1.32 -18.23 -16.84
C HIS A 456 -2.85 -18.17 -16.81
N VAL A 457 -3.41 -17.58 -17.85
CA VAL A 457 -4.84 -17.53 -18.08
C VAL A 457 -5.37 -18.94 -18.28
N GLU A 458 -6.44 -19.27 -17.55
CA GLU A 458 -7.16 -20.54 -17.64
C GLU A 458 -8.35 -20.44 -18.64
N PRO A 459 -8.88 -21.56 -19.15
CA PRO A 459 -9.99 -21.55 -20.11
C PRO A 459 -11.26 -20.85 -19.61
N ASP A 460 -11.50 -20.87 -18.30
CA ASP A 460 -12.63 -20.29 -17.58
C ASP A 460 -12.30 -18.94 -16.92
N GLN A 461 -11.13 -18.35 -17.21
CA GLN A 461 -10.76 -17.04 -16.70
C GLN A 461 -11.84 -15.99 -17.03
N ASP A 462 -12.38 -15.35 -16.00
CA ASP A 462 -13.44 -14.34 -16.10
C ASP A 462 -13.01 -12.96 -15.55
N SER A 463 -11.78 -12.89 -15.03
CA SER A 463 -11.24 -11.74 -14.32
C SER A 463 -9.84 -11.36 -14.81
N GLU A 464 -9.45 -10.08 -14.74
CA GLU A 464 -8.08 -9.65 -15.03
C GLU A 464 -7.06 -10.09 -13.97
N TYR A 465 -7.54 -10.55 -12.81
CA TYR A 465 -6.72 -11.10 -11.75
C TYR A 465 -6.41 -12.57 -12.04
N VAL A 466 -5.28 -12.79 -12.71
CA VAL A 466 -4.77 -14.12 -13.03
C VAL A 466 -3.97 -14.64 -11.84
N LEU A 467 -4.40 -15.77 -11.28
CA LEU A 467 -3.71 -16.46 -10.19
C LEU A 467 -2.27 -16.78 -10.62
N ALA A 468 -1.34 -16.66 -9.67
CA ALA A 468 0.07 -16.78 -9.94
C ALA A 468 0.82 -17.42 -8.79
N GLU A 469 1.90 -18.11 -9.13
CA GLU A 469 2.84 -18.70 -8.18
C GLU A 469 4.08 -17.82 -8.08
N ARG A 470 4.68 -17.78 -6.88
CA ARG A 470 5.89 -17.02 -6.60
C ARG A 470 7.15 -17.82 -6.96
N TYR A 471 8.09 -17.19 -7.65
CA TYR A 471 9.37 -17.77 -8.07
C TYR A 471 10.54 -16.93 -7.57
N THR A 472 11.64 -17.60 -7.22
CA THR A 472 12.95 -16.96 -7.07
C THR A 472 13.50 -16.69 -8.47
N LEU A 473 13.85 -15.44 -8.73
CA LEU A 473 14.49 -14.99 -9.96
C LEU A 473 16.00 -14.92 -9.77
N ALA A 474 16.76 -15.41 -10.75
CA ALA A 474 18.18 -15.13 -10.88
C ALA A 474 18.53 -14.84 -12.35
N VAL A 475 19.16 -13.69 -12.61
CA VAL A 475 19.58 -13.20 -13.92
C VAL A 475 21.10 -12.99 -13.93
N PHE A 476 21.78 -13.77 -14.76
CA PHE A 476 23.21 -13.71 -14.97
C PHE A 476 23.51 -12.79 -16.16
N VAL A 477 24.35 -11.79 -15.92
CA VAL A 477 24.68 -10.76 -16.90
C VAL A 477 26.19 -10.68 -17.05
N GLU A 478 26.67 -10.60 -18.29
CA GLU A 478 28.10 -10.45 -18.61
C GLU A 478 28.32 -9.23 -19.49
N LYS A 479 29.48 -8.60 -19.33
CA LYS A 479 29.90 -7.51 -20.20
C LYS A 479 30.61 -8.07 -21.43
N ARG A 480 29.95 -8.02 -22.58
CA ARG A 480 30.46 -8.51 -23.87
C ARG A 480 30.58 -7.34 -24.85
N GLY A 481 31.77 -7.11 -25.40
CA GLY A 481 32.01 -6.00 -26.34
C GLY A 481 31.67 -4.62 -25.77
N GLY A 482 31.86 -4.42 -24.46
CA GLY A 482 31.55 -3.16 -23.77
C GLY A 482 30.09 -2.99 -23.30
N THR A 483 29.20 -3.92 -23.67
CA THR A 483 27.77 -3.89 -23.33
C THR A 483 27.39 -5.02 -22.38
N TRP A 484 26.56 -4.73 -21.39
CA TRP A 484 25.98 -5.74 -20.50
C TRP A 484 24.87 -6.53 -21.19
N THR A 485 25.00 -7.85 -21.19
CA THR A 485 24.11 -8.78 -21.88
C THR A 485 23.68 -9.89 -20.93
N VAL A 486 22.38 -10.20 -20.90
CA VAL A 486 21.86 -11.37 -20.17
C VAL A 486 22.36 -12.63 -20.87
N THR A 487 23.07 -13.48 -20.13
CA THR A 487 23.63 -14.72 -20.67
C THR A 487 22.77 -15.91 -20.31
N ARG A 488 22.16 -15.85 -19.13
CA ARG A 488 21.26 -16.87 -18.62
C ARG A 488 20.36 -16.25 -17.56
N TRP A 489 19.15 -16.74 -17.44
CA TRP A 489 18.31 -16.49 -16.28
C TRP A 489 17.52 -17.74 -15.91
N GLN A 490 16.98 -17.77 -14.70
CA GLN A 490 16.25 -18.92 -14.18
C GLN A 490 15.14 -18.45 -13.25
N LEU A 491 14.06 -19.22 -13.26
CA LEU A 491 12.98 -19.15 -12.29
C LEU A 491 12.97 -20.46 -11.53
N THR A 492 13.10 -20.37 -10.21
CA THR A 492 13.01 -21.53 -9.32
C THR A 492 11.71 -21.42 -8.53
N PRO A 493 10.81 -22.42 -8.60
CA PRO A 493 9.63 -22.45 -7.76
C PRO A 493 10.05 -22.27 -6.32
N ARG A 494 9.34 -21.39 -5.60
CA ARG A 494 9.58 -21.23 -4.18
C ARG A 494 8.85 -22.33 -3.46
N THR A 495 9.62 -23.34 -3.04
CA THR A 495 9.11 -24.48 -2.29
C THR A 495 9.21 -24.23 -0.79
N GLY A 496 8.19 -24.67 -0.06
CA GLY A 496 8.08 -24.50 1.37
C GLY A 496 6.66 -24.04 1.69
N PRO A 497 5.86 -24.80 2.45
CA PRO A 497 4.54 -24.36 2.85
C PRO A 497 4.68 -23.01 3.57
N GLY A 498 3.97 -22.02 3.05
CA GLY A 498 3.67 -20.81 3.80
C GLY A 498 3.05 -21.18 5.16
N PRO A 499 3.11 -20.31 6.17
CA PRO A 499 2.60 -20.59 7.51
C PRO A 499 1.16 -21.11 7.50
N LEU A 500 0.33 -20.58 6.58
CA LEU A 500 -1.03 -21.04 6.31
C LEU A 500 -1.15 -22.54 5.97
N TYR A 501 -0.12 -23.14 5.38
CA TYR A 501 -0.11 -24.51 4.86
C TYR A 501 0.69 -25.48 5.73
N ARG A 502 1.20 -25.04 6.90
CA ARG A 502 1.93 -25.89 7.84
C ARG A 502 1.03 -26.59 8.86
N GLY A 503 -0.27 -26.28 8.85
CA GLY A 503 -1.27 -26.76 9.81
C GLY A 503 -2.18 -27.88 9.31
N GLU A 504 -1.82 -28.59 8.23
CA GLU A 504 -2.47 -29.83 7.79
C GLU A 504 -1.62 -31.07 8.07
#